data_AF-A0A7J8J182-F1
#
_entry.id   AF-A0A7J8J182-F1
#
_cell.length_a   1.000
_cell.length_b   1.000
_cell.length_c   1.000
_cell.angle_alpha   90.00
_cell.angle_beta   90.00
_cell.angle_gamma   90.00
#
_symmetry.space_group_name_H-M   'P 1'
#
loop_
_entity.id
_entity.type
_entity.pdbx_description
1 polymer ?
#
loop_
_entity_poly.entity_id
_entity_poly.type
_entity_poly.pdbx_seq_one_letter_code
_entity_poly.pdbx_strand_id
1 'polypeptide(L)'
;MGPLSARLLMERGRPKSDRLGRIRSLDLSGLKLLSEHLDPKLLSRLTQLQELDLSNNQLEMLPANLGLSHLRILRCANNQLGDVTALCQFPELEELSLEGNPFLTVSDNLKVSFLLPKLRKVNGKDASSTSSQVENLNRELTSRVTAHWEKFMASLSPEEAEKARADFVTSAVRDVRYGPESLSEFTQWRVRMISEELVASGRTQVHEAVVVLARLQWSPTELAYFSLSTCPDEGIVLCGDEEGNVWIYDVRHILAQQPPLPATPQAPTQILTWPQPRALSQTVTKTMVNTVVANPTFTYLTALTDSNIVAIWKRH
;
A
#
# COMPACT_ATOMS: atom_id res chain seq x y z
N MET A 1 0.73 -40.42 -10.59
CA MET A 1 1.57 -40.33 -9.37
C MET A 1 0.64 -40.54 -8.20
N GLY A 2 1.05 -41.20 -7.11
CA GLY A 2 0.21 -41.30 -5.92
C GLY A 2 0.13 -39.95 -5.18
N PRO A 3 -0.75 -39.81 -4.17
CA PRO A 3 -0.80 -38.62 -3.33
C PRO A 3 0.56 -38.37 -2.67
N LEU A 4 0.89 -37.09 -2.41
CA LEU A 4 2.11 -36.74 -1.68
C LEU A 4 2.15 -37.48 -0.34
N SER A 5 3.33 -37.98 0.03
CA SER A 5 3.55 -38.68 1.29
C SER A 5 4.56 -37.94 2.15
N ALA A 6 4.41 -38.03 3.48
CA ALA A 6 5.36 -37.44 4.42
C ALA A 6 6.80 -37.91 4.17
N ARG A 7 6.98 -39.17 3.74
CA ARG A 7 8.28 -39.74 3.41
C ARG A 7 8.94 -39.00 2.24
N LEU A 8 8.18 -38.76 1.16
CA LEU A 8 8.68 -38.01 0.01
C LEU A 8 9.03 -36.56 0.39
N LEU A 9 8.22 -35.91 1.24
CA LEU A 9 8.52 -34.56 1.72
C LEU A 9 9.81 -34.51 2.53
N MET A 10 10.08 -35.49 3.41
CA MET A 10 11.34 -35.59 4.14
C MET A 10 12.53 -35.90 3.21
N GLU A 11 12.32 -36.69 2.16
CA GLU A 11 13.35 -36.99 1.17
C GLU A 11 13.71 -35.77 0.33
N ARG A 12 12.73 -35.00 -0.11
CA ARG A 12 12.94 -33.81 -0.94
C ARG A 12 13.26 -32.55 -0.14
N GLY A 13 12.90 -32.51 1.14
CA GLY A 13 13.10 -31.37 2.03
C GLY A 13 14.56 -31.18 2.48
N ARG A 14 14.86 -29.94 2.85
CA ARG A 14 16.12 -29.49 3.45
C ARG A 14 15.83 -28.53 4.63
N PRO A 15 16.60 -28.58 5.73
CA PRO A 15 17.61 -29.59 6.06
C PRO A 15 17.01 -30.99 6.20
N LYS A 16 17.83 -32.03 6.07
CA LYS A 16 17.39 -33.41 6.30
C LYS A 16 16.95 -33.57 7.75
N SER A 17 15.75 -34.10 7.95
CA SER A 17 15.09 -34.17 9.25
C SER A 17 14.09 -35.32 9.27
N ASP A 18 13.88 -35.89 10.45
CA ASP A 18 12.82 -36.84 10.79
C ASP A 18 11.46 -36.17 11.05
N ARG A 19 11.46 -34.84 11.17
CA ARG A 19 10.28 -34.00 11.41
C ARG A 19 10.03 -33.04 10.25
N LEU A 20 8.83 -33.07 9.69
CA LEU A 20 8.37 -32.16 8.62
C LEU A 20 8.49 -30.69 9.01
N GLY A 21 8.15 -30.32 10.25
CA GLY A 21 8.18 -28.94 10.72
C GLY A 21 9.58 -28.32 10.84
N ARG A 22 10.65 -29.05 10.55
CA ARG A 22 12.03 -28.51 10.48
C ARG A 22 12.50 -28.22 9.05
N ILE A 23 11.75 -28.67 8.04
CA ILE A 23 12.06 -28.43 6.64
C ILE A 23 11.87 -26.93 6.35
N ARG A 24 12.87 -26.33 5.72
CA ARG A 24 12.92 -24.92 5.31
C ARG A 24 12.84 -24.75 3.80
N SER A 25 13.38 -25.70 3.04
CA SER A 25 13.34 -25.69 1.58
C SER A 25 12.86 -27.05 1.07
N LEU A 26 11.92 -27.06 0.13
CA LEU A 26 11.28 -28.27 -0.36
C LEU A 26 11.16 -28.24 -1.89
N ASP A 27 11.75 -29.24 -2.53
CA ASP A 27 11.73 -29.40 -3.99
C ASP A 27 10.77 -30.53 -4.44
N LEU A 28 9.60 -30.12 -4.93
CA LEU A 28 8.59 -30.98 -5.52
C LEU A 28 8.51 -30.81 -7.05
N SER A 29 9.57 -30.30 -7.68
CA SER A 29 9.60 -30.07 -9.11
C SER A 29 9.62 -31.38 -9.91
N GLY A 30 9.04 -31.35 -11.12
CA GLY A 30 9.12 -32.47 -12.08
C GLY A 30 8.37 -33.74 -11.67
N LEU A 31 7.43 -33.66 -10.73
CA LEU A 31 6.74 -34.81 -10.16
C LEU A 31 5.41 -35.14 -10.86
N LYS A 32 5.02 -34.38 -11.89
CA LYS A 32 3.71 -34.48 -12.57
C LYS A 32 2.55 -34.37 -11.57
N LEU A 33 2.67 -33.44 -10.63
CA LEU A 33 1.64 -33.18 -9.62
C LEU A 33 0.44 -32.46 -10.25
N LEU A 34 -0.75 -32.87 -9.84
CA LEU A 34 -2.02 -32.18 -10.04
C LEU A 34 -2.37 -31.43 -8.75
N SER A 35 -3.28 -30.45 -8.85
CA SER A 35 -3.71 -29.62 -7.72
C SER A 35 -4.18 -30.46 -6.52
N GLU A 36 -4.89 -31.57 -6.78
CA GLU A 36 -5.41 -32.49 -5.76
C GLU A 36 -4.33 -33.26 -4.98
N HIS A 37 -3.12 -33.37 -5.51
CA HIS A 37 -2.02 -34.05 -4.81
C HIS A 37 -1.42 -33.20 -3.69
N LEU A 38 -1.68 -31.89 -3.69
CA LEU A 38 -1.20 -30.94 -2.69
C LEU A 38 -2.14 -30.92 -1.47
N ASP A 39 -2.11 -31.98 -0.66
CA ASP A 39 -2.96 -32.09 0.53
C ASP A 39 -2.65 -30.99 1.58
N PRO A 40 -3.59 -30.08 1.88
CA PRO A 40 -3.41 -29.03 2.88
C PRO A 40 -3.11 -29.58 4.29
N LYS A 41 -3.68 -30.73 4.67
CA LYS A 41 -3.43 -31.35 5.99
C LYS A 41 -1.99 -31.85 6.12
N LEU A 42 -1.40 -32.29 5.02
CA LEU A 42 -0.02 -32.73 5.00
C LEU A 42 0.94 -31.54 4.95
N LEU A 43 0.69 -30.59 4.05
CA LEU A 43 1.57 -29.44 3.80
C LEU A 43 1.58 -28.44 4.96
N SER A 44 0.47 -28.27 5.68
CA SER A 44 0.40 -27.40 6.88
C SER A 44 1.34 -27.82 8.02
N ARG A 45 1.86 -29.05 7.99
CA ARG A 45 2.87 -29.53 8.94
C ARG A 45 4.26 -28.97 8.69
N LEU A 46 4.50 -28.34 7.54
CA LEU A 46 5.76 -27.72 7.15
C LEU A 46 5.87 -26.28 7.73
N THR A 47 5.73 -26.17 9.04
CA THR A 47 5.58 -24.89 9.77
C THR A 47 6.79 -23.95 9.73
N GLN A 48 7.89 -24.36 9.13
CA GLN A 48 9.12 -23.57 8.99
C GLN A 48 9.56 -23.45 7.53
N LEU A 49 8.70 -23.85 6.59
CA LEU A 49 9.02 -23.80 5.17
C LEU A 49 9.13 -22.35 4.70
N GLN A 50 10.26 -22.03 4.07
CA GLN A 50 10.60 -20.74 3.51
C GLN A 50 10.71 -20.80 1.99
N GLU A 51 11.05 -21.96 1.43
CA GLU A 51 11.21 -22.14 -0.02
C GLU A 51 10.44 -23.38 -0.49
N LEU A 52 9.64 -23.22 -1.53
CA LEU A 52 8.88 -24.29 -2.16
C LEU A 52 9.04 -24.22 -3.67
N ASP A 53 9.53 -25.31 -4.25
CA ASP A 53 9.60 -25.48 -5.71
C ASP A 53 8.54 -26.50 -6.16
N LEU A 54 7.57 -26.03 -6.94
CA LEU A 54 6.51 -26.77 -7.60
C LEU A 54 6.66 -26.72 -9.13
N SER A 55 7.81 -26.30 -9.65
CA SER A 55 8.00 -26.09 -11.08
C SER A 55 7.93 -27.39 -11.88
N ASN A 56 7.56 -27.31 -13.16
CA ASN A 56 7.47 -28.47 -14.06
C ASN A 56 6.47 -29.54 -13.55
N ASN A 57 5.29 -29.10 -13.12
CA ASN A 57 4.18 -29.96 -12.75
C ASN A 57 2.96 -29.67 -13.65
N GLN A 58 1.78 -30.14 -13.27
CA GLN A 58 0.52 -30.00 -14.02
C GLN A 58 -0.54 -29.33 -13.13
N LEU A 59 -0.11 -28.35 -12.31
CA LEU A 59 -1.00 -27.67 -11.39
C LEU A 59 -1.89 -26.69 -12.16
N GLU A 60 -3.20 -26.86 -12.07
CA GLU A 60 -4.19 -25.92 -12.60
C GLU A 60 -4.52 -24.79 -11.62
N MET A 61 -4.39 -25.09 -10.32
CA MET A 61 -4.59 -24.15 -9.22
C MET A 61 -3.79 -24.58 -7.99
N LEU A 62 -3.52 -23.64 -7.09
CA LEU A 62 -3.00 -23.94 -5.75
C LEU A 62 -4.18 -24.15 -4.79
N PRO A 63 -4.22 -25.24 -4.00
CA PRO A 63 -5.24 -25.39 -2.98
C PRO A 63 -5.18 -24.27 -1.94
N ALA A 64 -6.34 -23.94 -1.36
CA ALA A 64 -6.39 -23.03 -0.23
C ALA A 64 -5.88 -23.69 1.05
N ASN A 65 -5.45 -22.87 2.01
CA ASN A 65 -5.11 -23.26 3.38
C ASN A 65 -3.93 -24.25 3.51
N LEU A 66 -2.90 -24.12 2.67
CA LEU A 66 -1.69 -24.93 2.78
C LEU A 66 -0.90 -24.70 4.08
N GLY A 67 -1.21 -23.63 4.84
CA GLY A 67 -0.63 -23.36 6.15
C GLY A 67 0.86 -22.95 6.11
N LEU A 68 1.36 -22.51 4.96
CA LEU A 68 2.76 -22.14 4.74
C LEU A 68 2.99 -20.63 5.01
N SER A 69 2.67 -20.18 6.21
CA SER A 69 2.69 -18.75 6.59
C SER A 69 4.07 -18.09 6.56
N HIS A 70 5.15 -18.88 6.57
CA HIS A 70 6.54 -18.40 6.55
C HIS A 70 7.20 -18.53 5.18
N LEU A 71 6.43 -18.89 4.14
CA LEU A 71 6.96 -19.07 2.80
C LEU A 71 7.42 -17.74 2.22
N ARG A 72 8.67 -17.69 1.76
CA ARG A 72 9.33 -16.52 1.17
C ARG A 72 9.58 -16.68 -0.33
N ILE A 73 9.87 -17.90 -0.77
CA ILE A 73 10.18 -18.20 -2.17
C ILE A 73 9.24 -19.29 -2.66
N LEU A 74 8.48 -18.98 -3.72
CA LEU A 74 7.60 -19.93 -4.39
C LEU A 74 7.94 -20.00 -5.88
N ARG A 75 8.27 -21.20 -6.35
CA ARG A 75 8.49 -21.45 -7.78
C ARG A 75 7.38 -22.33 -8.30
N CYS A 76 6.59 -21.82 -9.24
CA CYS A 76 5.50 -22.53 -9.90
C CYS A 76 5.67 -22.46 -11.42
N ALA A 77 6.90 -22.32 -11.92
CA ALA A 77 7.15 -22.22 -13.35
C ALA A 77 6.75 -23.50 -14.10
N ASN A 78 6.35 -23.39 -15.36
CA ASN A 78 5.96 -24.52 -16.20
C ASN A 78 4.87 -25.39 -15.55
N ASN A 79 3.73 -24.76 -15.28
CA ASN A 79 2.50 -25.38 -14.78
C ASN A 79 1.32 -24.97 -15.67
N GLN A 80 0.09 -25.19 -15.22
CA GLN A 80 -1.14 -24.87 -15.92
C GLN A 80 -2.01 -23.92 -15.08
N LEU A 81 -1.41 -23.07 -14.25
CA LEU A 81 -2.15 -22.18 -13.37
C LEU A 81 -3.02 -21.24 -14.20
N GLY A 82 -4.33 -21.21 -13.91
CA GLY A 82 -5.29 -20.29 -14.50
C GLY A 82 -5.76 -19.18 -13.55
N ASP A 83 -5.39 -19.26 -12.28
CA ASP A 83 -5.73 -18.26 -11.27
C ASP A 83 -4.60 -18.14 -10.23
N VAL A 84 -4.31 -16.90 -9.84
CA VAL A 84 -3.30 -16.54 -8.83
C VAL A 84 -3.92 -16.15 -7.48
N THR A 85 -5.25 -16.07 -7.35
CA THR A 85 -5.93 -15.63 -6.12
C THR A 85 -5.50 -16.41 -4.89
N ALA A 86 -5.27 -17.72 -5.02
CA ALA A 86 -4.80 -18.58 -3.95
C ALA A 86 -3.42 -18.17 -3.37
N LEU A 87 -2.67 -17.29 -4.03
CA LEU A 87 -1.40 -16.77 -3.50
C LEU A 87 -1.58 -15.89 -2.26
N CYS A 88 -2.76 -15.32 -2.01
CA CYS A 88 -3.02 -14.50 -0.81
C CYS A 88 -2.74 -15.24 0.52
N GLN A 89 -2.72 -16.57 0.50
CA GLN A 89 -2.40 -17.39 1.66
C GLN A 89 -0.92 -17.34 2.08
N PHE A 90 -0.04 -16.70 1.29
CA PHE A 90 1.40 -16.56 1.54
C PHE A 90 1.78 -15.09 1.80
N PRO A 91 1.42 -14.51 2.97
CA PRO A 91 1.60 -13.07 3.22
C PRO A 91 3.07 -12.62 3.30
N GLU A 92 4.00 -13.55 3.54
CA GLU A 92 5.44 -13.30 3.68
C GLU A 92 6.24 -13.56 2.38
N LEU A 93 5.56 -13.78 1.23
CA LEU A 93 6.24 -14.12 -0.01
C LEU A 93 7.05 -12.95 -0.57
N GLU A 94 8.32 -13.18 -0.83
CA GLU A 94 9.31 -12.21 -1.32
C GLU A 94 9.71 -12.48 -2.78
N GLU A 95 9.74 -13.75 -3.19
CA GLU A 95 10.07 -14.16 -4.57
C GLU A 95 9.05 -15.13 -5.15
N LEU A 96 8.60 -14.86 -6.37
CA LEU A 96 7.62 -15.67 -7.08
C LEU A 96 8.07 -15.95 -8.52
N SER A 97 7.87 -17.19 -8.98
CA SER A 97 8.03 -17.56 -10.39
C SER A 97 6.77 -18.24 -10.90
N LEU A 98 6.17 -17.65 -11.94
CA LEU A 98 4.95 -18.09 -12.64
C LEU A 98 5.17 -18.25 -14.15
N GLU A 99 6.41 -18.15 -14.63
CA GLU A 99 6.72 -18.30 -16.06
C GLU A 99 6.26 -19.66 -16.60
N GLY A 100 5.79 -19.71 -17.85
CA GLY A 100 5.33 -20.96 -18.45
C GLY A 100 4.00 -21.47 -17.89
N ASN A 101 3.13 -20.60 -17.37
CA ASN A 101 1.73 -20.91 -17.09
C ASN A 101 0.84 -20.29 -18.19
N PRO A 102 0.37 -21.08 -19.18
CA PRO A 102 -0.26 -20.55 -20.38
C PRO A 102 -1.66 -19.96 -20.16
N PHE A 103 -2.31 -20.30 -19.05
CA PHE A 103 -3.65 -19.82 -18.71
C PHE A 103 -3.63 -18.52 -17.89
N LEU A 104 -2.46 -18.08 -17.41
CA LEU A 104 -2.32 -16.79 -16.75
C LEU A 104 -2.36 -15.65 -17.75
N THR A 105 -3.08 -14.60 -17.38
CA THR A 105 -3.29 -13.41 -18.21
C THR A 105 -2.54 -12.21 -17.65
N VAL A 106 -2.61 -11.08 -18.37
CA VAL A 106 -2.12 -9.79 -17.85
C VAL A 106 -2.85 -9.39 -16.56
N SER A 107 -4.14 -9.75 -16.43
CA SER A 107 -4.94 -9.54 -15.22
C SER A 107 -4.27 -10.19 -14.00
N ASP A 108 -3.83 -11.44 -14.14
CA ASP A 108 -3.22 -12.21 -13.05
C ASP A 108 -1.86 -11.65 -12.63
N ASN A 109 -1.07 -11.19 -13.59
CA ASN A 109 0.19 -10.50 -13.29
C ASN A 109 -0.03 -9.23 -12.47
N LEU A 110 -1.13 -8.50 -12.69
CA LEU A 110 -1.50 -7.36 -11.87
C LEU A 110 -1.99 -7.79 -10.48
N LYS A 111 -2.87 -8.81 -10.40
CA LYS A 111 -3.38 -9.36 -9.13
C LYS A 111 -2.25 -9.73 -8.18
N VAL A 112 -1.16 -10.31 -8.67
CA VAL A 112 0.03 -10.68 -7.87
C VAL A 112 0.52 -9.51 -6.99
N SER A 113 0.59 -8.30 -7.54
CA SER A 113 1.07 -7.12 -6.80
C SER A 113 0.16 -6.72 -5.63
N PHE A 114 -1.13 -7.06 -5.69
CA PHE A 114 -2.10 -6.81 -4.62
C PHE A 114 -2.14 -7.95 -3.60
N LEU A 115 -2.07 -9.18 -4.09
CA LEU A 115 -2.15 -10.37 -3.25
C LEU A 115 -0.90 -10.53 -2.37
N LEU A 116 0.25 -10.01 -2.83
CA LEU A 116 1.56 -10.23 -2.22
C LEU A 116 2.30 -8.91 -1.99
N PRO A 117 1.97 -8.16 -0.92
CA PRO A 117 2.54 -6.83 -0.68
C PRO A 117 4.03 -6.82 -0.35
N LYS A 118 4.60 -7.95 0.08
CA LYS A 118 6.03 -8.11 0.40
C LYS A 118 6.87 -8.60 -0.79
N LEU A 119 6.25 -8.77 -1.95
CA LEU A 119 6.90 -9.34 -3.12
C LEU A 119 7.94 -8.38 -3.69
N ARG A 120 9.17 -8.86 -3.82
CA ARG A 120 10.32 -8.10 -4.32
C ARG A 120 10.75 -8.56 -5.71
N LYS A 121 10.48 -9.82 -6.05
CA LYS A 121 10.95 -10.43 -7.29
C LYS A 121 9.88 -11.30 -7.94
N VAL A 122 9.62 -11.08 -9.23
CA VAL A 122 8.71 -11.89 -10.05
C VAL A 122 9.42 -12.34 -11.32
N ASN A 123 9.42 -13.65 -11.58
CA ASN A 123 10.05 -14.24 -12.78
C ASN A 123 11.50 -13.77 -12.97
N GLY A 124 12.26 -13.68 -11.87
CA GLY A 124 13.65 -13.24 -11.91
C GLY A 124 13.85 -11.72 -11.96
N LYS A 125 12.80 -10.92 -12.16
CA LYS A 125 12.83 -9.46 -12.31
C LYS A 125 12.38 -8.74 -11.03
N ASP A 126 12.84 -7.51 -10.84
CA ASP A 126 12.46 -6.66 -9.71
C ASP A 126 10.98 -6.23 -9.81
N ALA A 127 10.21 -6.44 -8.75
CA ALA A 127 8.78 -6.14 -8.69
C ALA A 127 8.47 -4.65 -8.48
N SER A 128 9.43 -3.83 -8.04
CA SER A 128 9.23 -2.41 -7.68
C SER A 128 8.67 -1.56 -8.82
N SER A 129 9.06 -1.86 -10.06
CA SER A 129 8.57 -1.19 -11.26
C SER A 129 7.06 -1.38 -11.48
N THR A 130 6.50 -2.51 -11.06
CA THR A 130 5.07 -2.84 -11.21
C THR A 130 4.25 -2.30 -10.03
N SER A 131 4.85 -2.25 -8.83
CA SER A 131 4.19 -1.78 -7.60
C SER A 131 3.69 -0.34 -7.68
N SER A 132 4.48 0.60 -8.22
CA SER A 132 4.10 2.02 -8.26
C SER A 132 2.88 2.33 -9.15
N GLN A 133 2.77 1.66 -10.30
CA GLN A 133 1.63 1.80 -11.21
C GLN A 133 0.36 1.16 -10.61
N VAL A 134 0.55 0.03 -9.95
CA VAL A 134 -0.50 -0.73 -9.25
C VAL A 134 -1.03 0.05 -8.03
N GLU A 135 -0.18 0.72 -7.26
CA GLU A 135 -0.59 1.52 -6.10
C GLU A 135 -1.50 2.70 -6.48
N ASN A 136 -1.17 3.39 -7.58
CA ASN A 136 -2.01 4.48 -8.08
C ASN A 136 -3.37 3.96 -8.55
N LEU A 137 -3.38 2.84 -9.28
CA LEU A 137 -4.60 2.16 -9.70
C LEU A 137 -5.45 1.73 -8.48
N ASN A 138 -4.82 1.17 -7.46
CA ASN A 138 -5.50 0.76 -6.22
C ASN A 138 -6.17 1.95 -5.52
N ARG A 139 -5.43 3.07 -5.40
CA ARG A 139 -5.90 4.28 -4.73
C ARG A 139 -7.12 4.87 -5.43
N GLU A 140 -7.06 4.94 -6.76
CA GLU A 140 -8.13 5.47 -7.58
C GLU A 140 -9.37 4.57 -7.55
N LEU A 141 -9.20 3.25 -7.64
CA LEU A 141 -10.31 2.30 -7.48
C LEU A 141 -10.93 2.38 -6.08
N THR A 142 -10.10 2.46 -5.03
CA THR A 142 -10.58 2.58 -3.64
C THR A 142 -11.39 3.85 -3.44
N SER A 143 -10.91 4.98 -3.97
CA SER A 143 -11.62 6.27 -3.95
C SER A 143 -12.99 6.16 -4.64
N ARG A 144 -13.04 5.60 -5.85
CA ARG A 144 -14.28 5.46 -6.62
C ARG A 144 -15.29 4.52 -5.95
N VAL A 145 -14.85 3.37 -5.45
CA VAL A 145 -15.74 2.44 -4.73
C VAL A 145 -16.26 3.08 -3.45
N THR A 146 -15.43 3.84 -2.74
CA THR A 146 -15.84 4.55 -1.51
C THR A 146 -16.87 5.65 -1.83
N ALA A 147 -16.65 6.46 -2.87
CA ALA A 147 -17.61 7.46 -3.31
C ALA A 147 -18.94 6.82 -3.77
N HIS A 148 -18.86 5.67 -4.44
CA HIS A 148 -20.05 4.89 -4.83
C HIS A 148 -20.79 4.34 -3.62
N TRP A 149 -20.07 3.85 -2.61
CA TRP A 149 -20.63 3.41 -1.33
C TRP A 149 -21.38 4.55 -0.63
N GLU A 150 -20.75 5.71 -0.49
CA GLU A 150 -21.37 6.88 0.17
C GLU A 150 -22.65 7.30 -0.53
N LYS A 151 -22.64 7.37 -1.87
CA LYS A 151 -23.83 7.69 -2.66
C LYS A 151 -24.92 6.61 -2.53
N PHE A 152 -24.53 5.34 -2.52
CA PHE A 152 -25.44 4.21 -2.38
C PHE A 152 -26.12 4.23 -1.00
N MET A 153 -25.34 4.37 0.07
CA MET A 153 -25.84 4.38 1.44
C MET A 153 -26.66 5.63 1.78
N ALA A 154 -26.31 6.79 1.23
CA ALA A 154 -27.08 8.03 1.44
C ALA A 154 -28.53 7.96 0.90
N SER A 155 -28.82 7.00 0.02
CA SER A 155 -30.15 6.81 -0.57
C SER A 155 -31.05 5.85 0.22
N LEU A 156 -30.54 5.24 1.30
CA LEU A 156 -31.19 4.16 2.04
C LEU A 156 -31.48 4.57 3.48
N SER A 157 -32.61 4.09 4.04
CA SER A 157 -32.89 4.23 5.47
C SER A 157 -31.99 3.30 6.32
N PRO A 158 -31.83 3.56 7.64
CA PRO A 158 -31.01 2.72 8.52
C PRO A 158 -31.42 1.24 8.57
N GLU A 159 -32.71 0.94 8.39
CA GLU A 159 -33.23 -0.44 8.35
C GLU A 159 -32.99 -1.13 7.00
N GLU A 160 -33.02 -0.37 5.90
CA GLU A 160 -32.74 -0.87 4.54
C GLU A 160 -31.25 -1.05 4.29
N ALA A 161 -30.42 -0.22 4.93
CA ALA A 161 -28.96 -0.21 4.80
C ALA A 161 -28.36 -1.59 5.04
N GLU A 162 -28.75 -2.30 6.11
CA GLU A 162 -28.19 -3.61 6.45
C GLU A 162 -28.55 -4.67 5.41
N LYS A 163 -29.76 -4.60 4.85
CA LYS A 163 -30.25 -5.53 3.83
C LYS A 163 -29.64 -5.26 2.44
N ALA A 164 -29.40 -3.99 2.13
CA ALA A 164 -28.86 -3.53 0.85
C ALA A 164 -27.33 -3.68 0.71
N ARG A 165 -26.61 -3.99 1.80
CA ARG A 165 -25.17 -4.29 1.78
C ARG A 165 -24.83 -5.44 0.82
N ALA A 166 -25.72 -6.42 0.70
CA ALA A 166 -25.56 -7.53 -0.24
C ALA A 166 -25.64 -7.08 -1.72
N ASP A 167 -26.44 -6.05 -2.00
CA ASP A 167 -26.64 -5.52 -3.36
C ASP A 167 -25.54 -4.55 -3.77
N PHE A 168 -24.85 -3.94 -2.80
CA PHE A 168 -23.77 -2.98 -3.06
C PHE A 168 -22.66 -3.55 -3.93
N VAL A 169 -22.16 -4.75 -3.60
CA VAL A 169 -21.04 -5.37 -4.34
C VAL A 169 -21.39 -5.50 -5.82
N THR A 170 -22.62 -5.93 -6.12
CA THR A 170 -23.12 -6.05 -7.49
C THR A 170 -23.22 -4.69 -8.19
N SER A 171 -23.73 -3.67 -7.50
CA SER A 171 -23.79 -2.31 -8.06
C SER A 171 -22.40 -1.73 -8.31
N ALA A 172 -21.48 -1.86 -7.36
CA ALA A 172 -20.13 -1.35 -7.48
C ALA A 172 -19.38 -1.97 -8.67
N VAL A 173 -19.43 -3.30 -8.81
CA VAL A 173 -18.79 -4.01 -9.94
C VAL A 173 -19.36 -3.60 -11.30
N ARG A 174 -20.65 -3.26 -11.36
CA ARG A 174 -21.31 -2.81 -12.59
C ARG A 174 -20.96 -1.36 -12.96
N ASP A 175 -20.97 -0.48 -11.96
CA ASP A 175 -21.00 0.97 -12.15
C ASP A 175 -19.60 1.61 -12.03
N VAL A 176 -18.68 1.02 -11.26
CA VAL A 176 -17.31 1.52 -11.09
C VAL A 176 -16.43 1.01 -12.23
N ARG A 177 -16.06 1.91 -13.14
CA ARG A 177 -15.11 1.64 -14.22
C ARG A 177 -13.89 2.55 -14.13
N TYR A 178 -12.73 1.98 -14.45
CA TYR A 178 -11.47 2.73 -14.50
C TYR A 178 -10.42 1.98 -15.34
N GLY A 179 -9.59 2.74 -16.05
CA GLY A 179 -8.55 2.20 -16.92
C GLY A 179 -9.05 1.73 -18.30
N PRO A 180 -8.13 1.21 -19.15
CA PRO A 180 -8.45 0.69 -20.48
C PRO A 180 -9.26 -0.63 -20.40
N GLU A 181 -10.01 -0.95 -21.46
CA GLU A 181 -10.84 -2.17 -21.53
C GLU A 181 -10.05 -3.46 -21.34
N SER A 182 -8.76 -3.47 -21.74
CA SER A 182 -7.85 -4.60 -21.54
C SER A 182 -7.61 -4.94 -20.06
N LEU A 183 -7.91 -4.02 -19.14
CA LEU A 183 -7.82 -4.21 -17.69
C LEU A 183 -9.19 -4.34 -17.02
N SER A 184 -10.27 -4.44 -17.78
CA SER A 184 -11.64 -4.49 -17.24
C SER A 184 -11.84 -5.64 -16.26
N GLU A 185 -11.33 -6.83 -16.56
CA GLU A 185 -11.40 -8.01 -15.68
C GLU A 185 -10.68 -7.75 -14.35
N PHE A 186 -9.46 -7.21 -14.41
CA PHE A 186 -8.68 -6.83 -13.23
C PHE A 186 -9.41 -5.77 -12.40
N THR A 187 -9.91 -4.72 -13.05
CA THR A 187 -10.64 -3.63 -12.40
C THR A 187 -11.89 -4.15 -11.69
N GLN A 188 -12.70 -4.99 -12.36
CA GLN A 188 -13.90 -5.59 -11.76
C GLN A 188 -13.55 -6.48 -10.57
N TRP A 189 -12.50 -7.29 -10.68
CA TRP A 189 -12.01 -8.12 -9.60
C TRP A 189 -11.60 -7.27 -8.39
N ARG A 190 -10.83 -6.20 -8.59
CA ARG A 190 -10.39 -5.35 -7.48
C ARG A 190 -11.52 -4.53 -6.87
N VAL A 191 -12.45 -4.03 -7.68
CA VAL A 191 -13.67 -3.35 -7.20
C VAL A 191 -14.46 -4.27 -6.28
N ARG A 192 -14.68 -5.53 -6.69
CA ARG A 192 -15.36 -6.53 -5.85
C ARG A 192 -14.68 -6.69 -4.49
N MET A 193 -13.37 -6.89 -4.48
CA MET A 193 -12.59 -7.06 -3.24
C MET A 193 -12.76 -5.85 -2.30
N ILE A 194 -12.61 -4.62 -2.82
CA ILE A 194 -12.78 -3.40 -2.01
C ILE A 194 -14.21 -3.28 -1.51
N SER A 195 -15.20 -3.62 -2.33
CA SER A 195 -16.61 -3.60 -1.93
C SER A 195 -16.91 -4.61 -0.82
N GLU A 196 -16.39 -5.83 -0.92
CA GLU A 196 -16.52 -6.86 0.12
C GLU A 196 -15.82 -6.43 1.41
N GLU A 197 -14.62 -5.84 1.33
CA GLU A 197 -13.91 -5.25 2.48
C GLU A 197 -14.73 -4.13 3.15
N LEU A 198 -15.38 -3.25 2.38
CA LEU A 198 -16.24 -2.18 2.89
C LEU A 198 -17.52 -2.71 3.55
N VAL A 199 -18.15 -3.72 2.95
CA VAL A 199 -19.32 -4.39 3.52
C VAL A 199 -18.96 -5.12 4.80
N ALA A 200 -17.84 -5.87 4.83
CA ALA A 200 -17.39 -6.64 5.98
C ALA A 200 -16.89 -5.78 7.14
N SER A 201 -16.19 -4.69 6.84
CA SER A 201 -15.83 -3.67 7.85
C SER A 201 -17.05 -2.92 8.36
N GLY A 202 -18.21 -3.10 7.71
CA GLY A 202 -19.49 -2.60 8.13
C GLY A 202 -19.50 -1.10 8.32
N ARG A 203 -18.62 -0.34 7.62
CA ARG A 203 -18.30 1.08 7.83
C ARG A 203 -19.58 1.87 8.08
N THR A 204 -20.00 1.87 9.34
CA THR A 204 -20.37 3.06 10.06
C THR A 204 -19.13 3.90 9.88
N GLN A 205 -19.23 4.96 9.07
CA GLN A 205 -18.28 6.05 9.22
C GLN A 205 -18.19 6.30 10.72
N VAL A 206 -17.05 5.98 11.32
CA VAL A 206 -16.55 6.90 12.32
C VAL A 206 -16.36 8.15 11.47
N HIS A 207 -17.39 9.00 11.44
CA HIS A 207 -17.14 10.41 11.30
C HIS A 207 -16.22 10.68 12.48
N GLU A 208 -14.91 10.54 12.29
CA GLU A 208 -14.01 11.32 13.09
C GLU A 208 -14.46 12.73 12.77
N ALA A 209 -15.21 13.31 13.71
CA ALA A 209 -15.62 14.69 13.60
C ALA A 209 -14.31 15.46 13.49
N VAL A 210 -13.98 15.87 12.27
CA VAL A 210 -12.81 16.70 12.02
C VAL A 210 -13.18 18.05 12.60
N VAL A 211 -12.80 18.26 13.86
CA VAL A 211 -12.95 19.54 14.52
C VAL A 211 -11.78 20.40 14.06
N VAL A 212 -12.09 21.55 13.47
CA VAL A 212 -11.07 22.57 13.20
C VAL A 212 -10.53 23.05 14.54
N LEU A 213 -9.31 22.62 14.87
CA LEU A 213 -8.66 23.03 16.11
C LEU A 213 -8.16 24.48 16.03
N ALA A 214 -7.62 24.90 14.87
CA ALA A 214 -7.20 26.27 14.69
C ALA A 214 -7.18 26.66 13.21
N ARG A 215 -7.28 27.96 12.98
CA ARG A 215 -6.88 28.60 11.72
C ARG A 215 -5.52 29.23 11.95
N LEU A 216 -4.53 28.94 11.12
CA LEU A 216 -3.20 29.54 11.22
C LEU A 216 -3.12 30.69 10.21
N GLN A 217 -2.65 31.85 10.63
CA GLN A 217 -2.39 32.97 9.75
C GLN A 217 -1.18 32.64 8.88
N TRP A 218 -1.32 32.76 7.57
CA TRP A 218 -0.25 32.52 6.60
C TRP A 218 -0.22 33.63 5.54
N SER A 219 0.83 33.66 4.71
CA SER A 219 0.97 34.66 3.66
C SER A 219 -0.19 34.60 2.67
N PRO A 220 -0.70 35.74 2.19
CA PRO A 220 -1.53 35.77 0.98
C PRO A 220 -0.73 35.16 -0.19
N THR A 221 -1.36 34.26 -0.93
CA THR A 221 -0.76 33.55 -2.07
C THR A 221 -1.84 33.24 -3.11
N GLU A 222 -1.49 33.34 -4.39
CA GLU A 222 -2.34 32.88 -5.49
C GLU A 222 -1.86 31.53 -6.06
N LEU A 223 -0.70 31.06 -5.62
CA LEU A 223 -0.17 29.76 -6.01
C LEU A 223 -0.87 28.60 -5.30
N ALA A 224 -1.20 27.57 -6.08
CA ALA A 224 -1.94 26.41 -5.62
C ALA A 224 -1.09 25.35 -4.90
N TYR A 225 0.24 25.50 -4.87
CA TYR A 225 1.17 24.46 -4.46
C TYR A 225 2.24 24.97 -3.49
N PHE A 226 1.95 24.84 -2.20
CA PHE A 226 2.95 24.91 -1.14
C PHE A 226 2.91 23.63 -0.31
N SER A 227 4.07 23.12 0.06
CA SER A 227 4.16 21.98 0.95
C SER A 227 4.13 22.45 2.40
N LEU A 228 3.18 21.91 3.16
CA LEU A 228 3.16 22.02 4.61
C LEU A 228 3.88 20.81 5.20
N SER A 229 4.76 21.05 6.16
CA SER A 229 5.43 19.99 6.91
C SER A 229 5.23 20.14 8.40
N THR A 230 5.47 19.06 9.12
CA THR A 230 5.30 19.00 10.57
C THR A 230 6.50 18.36 11.22
N CYS A 231 6.75 18.73 12.48
CA CYS A 231 7.61 18.02 13.40
C CYS A 231 6.73 17.60 14.59
N PRO A 232 6.07 16.41 14.50
CA PRO A 232 5.02 16.03 15.43
C PRO A 232 5.49 15.95 16.89
N ASP A 233 6.68 15.40 17.12
CA ASP A 233 7.25 15.20 18.46
C ASP A 233 7.49 16.53 19.20
N GLU A 234 7.75 17.60 18.45
CA GLU A 234 7.94 18.96 18.96
C GLU A 234 6.67 19.82 18.84
N GLY A 235 5.60 19.30 18.23
CA GLY A 235 4.35 20.01 17.97
C GLY A 235 4.54 21.23 17.08
N ILE A 236 5.40 21.14 16.06
CA ILE A 236 5.70 22.24 15.14
C ILE A 236 5.03 22.02 13.78
N VAL A 237 4.46 23.08 13.22
CA VAL A 237 4.00 23.16 11.82
C VAL A 237 4.85 24.19 11.08
N LEU A 238 5.20 23.88 9.83
CA LEU A 238 6.09 24.68 8.99
C LEU A 238 5.47 24.87 7.60
N CYS A 239 5.57 26.09 7.06
CA CYS A 239 5.26 26.36 5.66
C CYS A 239 6.15 27.46 5.09
N GLY A 240 6.44 27.38 3.79
CA GLY A 240 7.10 28.45 3.03
C GLY A 240 6.08 29.46 2.48
N ASP A 241 6.54 30.49 1.79
CA ASP A 241 5.69 31.38 1.00
C ASP A 241 6.39 31.89 -0.30
N GLU A 242 5.66 32.71 -1.06
CA GLU A 242 6.10 33.34 -2.31
C GLU A 242 7.20 34.40 -2.13
N GLU A 243 7.34 34.95 -0.91
CA GLU A 243 8.30 35.99 -0.58
C GLU A 243 9.62 35.42 -0.04
N GLY A 244 9.68 34.11 0.16
CA GLY A 244 10.82 33.36 0.66
C GLY A 244 10.82 33.17 2.18
N ASN A 245 9.75 33.57 2.87
CA ASN A 245 9.67 33.38 4.30
C ASN A 245 9.33 31.94 4.66
N VAL A 246 9.84 31.51 5.81
CA VAL A 246 9.47 30.26 6.45
C VAL A 246 8.68 30.58 7.72
N TRP A 247 7.42 30.17 7.74
CA TRP A 247 6.48 30.35 8.83
C TRP A 247 6.54 29.14 9.75
N ILE A 248 6.66 29.39 11.04
CA ILE A 248 6.82 28.37 12.08
C ILE A 248 5.72 28.56 13.13
N TYR A 249 4.99 27.50 13.43
CA TYR A 249 3.93 27.49 14.44
C TYR A 249 4.21 26.39 15.47
N ASP A 250 4.35 26.76 16.73
CA ASP A 250 4.24 25.86 17.87
C ASP A 250 2.75 25.70 18.19
N VAL A 251 2.22 24.50 17.98
CA VAL A 251 0.80 24.19 18.15
C VAL A 251 0.53 23.35 19.40
N ARG A 252 1.53 23.14 20.27
CA ARG A 252 1.36 22.30 21.47
C ARG A 252 0.26 22.81 22.39
N HIS A 253 0.12 24.13 22.53
CA HIS A 253 -0.96 24.73 23.31
C HIS A 253 -2.33 24.50 22.68
N ILE A 254 -2.41 24.42 21.34
CA ILE A 254 -3.65 24.17 20.60
C ILE A 254 -4.08 22.72 20.80
N LEU A 255 -3.13 21.79 20.68
CA LEU A 255 -3.36 20.36 20.86
C LEU A 255 -3.77 19.99 22.30
N ALA A 256 -3.39 20.80 23.29
CA ALA A 256 -3.74 20.59 24.70
C ALA A 256 -5.12 21.15 25.10
N GLN A 257 -5.78 21.93 24.24
CA GLN A 257 -7.05 22.59 24.55
C GLN A 257 -8.26 21.75 24.13
N GLN A 258 -9.35 21.84 24.90
CA GLN A 258 -10.64 21.24 24.52
C GLN A 258 -11.43 22.20 23.61
N PRO A 259 -12.10 21.70 22.55
CA PRO A 259 -12.97 22.52 21.69
C PRO A 259 -14.12 23.19 22.46
N PRO A 260 -14.66 24.33 22.00
CA PRO A 260 -14.32 25.05 20.77
C PRO A 260 -13.21 26.09 20.96
N LEU A 261 -12.30 26.13 19.98
CA LEU A 261 -11.16 27.05 19.96
C LEU A 261 -11.54 28.40 19.30
N PRO A 262 -10.80 29.49 19.59
CA PRO A 262 -11.10 30.82 19.06
C PRO A 262 -11.16 30.86 17.52
N ALA A 263 -12.14 31.57 16.95
CA ALA A 263 -12.33 31.68 15.50
C ALA A 263 -11.24 32.50 14.77
N THR A 264 -10.45 33.28 15.51
CA THR A 264 -9.42 34.17 14.96
C THR A 264 -8.17 33.39 14.55
N PRO A 265 -7.57 33.70 13.38
CA PRO A 265 -6.32 33.09 12.96
C PRO A 265 -5.19 33.28 13.99
N GLN A 266 -4.49 32.20 14.33
CA GLN A 266 -3.31 32.21 15.18
C GLN A 266 -2.12 32.74 14.39
N ALA A 267 -1.42 33.74 14.94
CA ALA A 267 -0.17 34.24 14.38
C ALA A 267 0.92 33.17 14.44
N PRO A 268 1.91 33.20 13.52
CA PRO A 268 3.08 32.33 13.62
C PRO A 268 3.87 32.59 14.89
N THR A 269 4.47 31.53 15.43
CA THR A 269 5.44 31.62 16.52
C THR A 269 6.70 32.35 16.06
N GLN A 270 7.12 32.08 14.83
CA GLN A 270 8.29 32.74 14.23
C GLN A 270 8.16 32.77 12.71
N ILE A 271 8.69 33.82 12.10
CA ILE A 271 8.89 33.91 10.66
C ILE A 271 10.39 34.06 10.42
N LEU A 272 11.00 33.12 9.71
CA LEU A 272 12.37 33.22 9.24
C LEU A 272 12.36 33.83 7.84
N THR A 273 13.00 34.97 7.68
CA THR A 273 13.13 35.60 6.36
C THR A 273 14.24 34.94 5.57
N TRP A 274 14.05 34.83 4.26
CA TRP A 274 15.09 34.32 3.37
C TRP A 274 16.34 35.22 3.45
N PRO A 275 17.54 34.65 3.68
CA PRO A 275 18.76 35.44 3.61
C PRO A 275 19.00 35.84 2.16
N GLN A 276 19.28 37.12 1.86
CA GLN A 276 19.56 37.57 0.48
C GLN A 276 20.85 36.91 -0.05
N PRO A 277 20.78 35.85 -0.88
CA PRO A 277 21.97 35.16 -1.33
C PRO A 277 22.60 35.98 -2.47
N ARG A 278 23.92 36.06 -2.48
CA ARG A 278 24.68 36.57 -3.63
C ARG A 278 25.32 35.38 -4.35
N ALA A 279 25.05 35.24 -5.63
CA ALA A 279 25.71 34.26 -6.51
C ALA A 279 26.49 35.03 -7.58
N LEU A 280 27.79 34.76 -7.72
CA LEU A 280 28.66 35.41 -8.73
C LEU A 280 28.55 36.96 -8.73
N SER A 281 28.41 37.58 -7.56
CA SER A 281 28.20 39.04 -7.38
C SER A 281 26.86 39.59 -7.87
N GLN A 282 25.91 38.73 -8.25
CA GLN A 282 24.53 39.09 -8.54
C GLN A 282 23.64 38.72 -7.36
N THR A 283 22.72 39.62 -7.01
CA THR A 283 21.65 39.34 -6.03
C THR A 283 20.63 38.41 -6.65
N VAL A 284 20.34 37.30 -5.99
CA VAL A 284 19.22 36.44 -6.36
C VAL A 284 17.92 37.16 -5.98
N THR A 285 17.13 37.54 -6.97
CA THR A 285 15.86 38.27 -6.77
C THR A 285 14.71 37.29 -6.58
N LYS A 286 13.96 37.45 -5.48
CA LYS A 286 12.72 36.74 -5.14
C LYS A 286 12.80 35.22 -5.32
N THR A 287 13.14 34.51 -4.25
CA THR A 287 13.10 33.05 -4.21
C THR A 287 11.88 32.60 -3.41
N MET A 288 10.96 31.90 -4.05
CA MET A 288 9.82 31.27 -3.38
C MET A 288 10.29 30.01 -2.64
N VAL A 289 9.78 29.80 -1.42
CA VAL A 289 10.07 28.57 -0.65
C VAL A 289 8.95 27.55 -0.85
N ASN A 290 9.21 26.53 -1.67
CA ASN A 290 8.23 25.50 -2.02
C ASN A 290 8.05 24.45 -0.92
N THR A 291 9.18 24.04 -0.35
CA THR A 291 9.25 22.92 0.58
C THR A 291 10.12 23.29 1.76
N VAL A 292 9.58 23.12 2.96
CA VAL A 292 10.31 23.23 4.22
C VAL A 292 10.25 21.87 4.90
N VAL A 293 11.36 21.37 5.42
CA VAL A 293 11.42 20.14 6.22
C VAL A 293 12.28 20.37 7.45
N ALA A 294 11.98 19.68 8.54
CA ALA A 294 12.82 19.65 9.72
C ALA A 294 13.11 18.22 10.14
N ASN A 295 14.20 18.02 10.88
CA ASN A 295 14.48 16.72 11.48
C ASN A 295 13.56 16.49 12.70
N PRO A 296 13.39 15.23 13.17
CA PRO A 296 12.44 14.90 14.24
C PRO A 296 12.63 15.65 15.56
N THR A 297 13.86 16.08 15.87
CA THR A 297 14.18 16.83 17.10
C THR A 297 14.21 18.35 16.90
N PHE A 298 13.71 18.84 15.75
CA PHE A 298 13.69 20.25 15.34
C PHE A 298 15.02 21.00 15.60
N THR A 299 16.13 20.32 15.34
CA THR A 299 17.49 20.84 15.48
C THR A 299 17.96 21.50 14.18
N TYR A 300 17.52 20.97 13.04
CA TYR A 300 17.79 21.50 11.72
C TYR A 300 16.49 21.70 10.95
N LEU A 301 16.42 22.82 10.23
CA LEU A 301 15.36 23.15 9.30
C LEU A 301 16.00 23.40 7.93
N THR A 302 15.45 22.78 6.90
CA THR A 302 15.91 22.91 5.51
C THR A 302 14.77 23.44 4.65
N ALA A 303 15.03 24.49 3.89
CA ALA A 303 14.10 25.05 2.92
C ALA A 303 14.68 24.96 1.50
N LEU A 304 13.85 24.52 0.56
CA LEU A 304 14.16 24.46 -0.87
C LEU A 304 13.37 25.52 -1.62
N THR A 305 14.06 26.27 -2.47
CA THR A 305 13.44 27.29 -3.33
C THR A 305 13.21 26.81 -4.76
N ASP A 306 12.36 27.53 -5.48
CA ASP A 306 12.16 27.41 -6.93
C ASP A 306 13.45 27.63 -7.76
N SER A 307 14.39 28.43 -7.24
CA SER A 307 15.69 28.70 -7.85
C SER A 307 16.75 27.62 -7.58
N ASN A 308 16.34 26.43 -7.08
CA ASN A 308 17.24 25.33 -6.69
C ASN A 308 18.30 25.72 -5.63
N ILE A 309 17.99 26.70 -4.78
CA ILE A 309 18.84 27.09 -3.65
C ILE A 309 18.27 26.43 -2.40
N VAL A 310 19.18 25.92 -1.56
CA VAL A 310 18.83 25.29 -0.28
C VAL A 310 19.40 26.13 0.86
N ALA A 311 18.55 26.48 1.81
CA ALA A 311 18.97 27.11 3.07
C ALA A 311 18.75 26.12 4.22
N ILE A 312 19.74 26.03 5.11
CA ILE A 312 19.70 25.17 6.29
C ILE A 312 19.92 26.05 7.52
N TRP A 313 18.93 26.07 8.42
CA TRP A 313 19.02 26.71 9.72
C TRP A 313 19.30 25.66 10.78
N LYS A 314 20.11 26.04 11.78
CA LYS A 314 20.36 25.27 12.97
C LYS A 314 19.75 25.98 14.17
N ARG A 315 18.93 25.27 14.93
CA ARG A 315 18.38 25.75 16.20
C ARG A 315 19.49 25.67 17.26
N HIS A 316 19.77 26.79 17.91
CA HIS A 316 20.74 26.91 19.01
C HIS A 316 20.03 26.87 20.36
#